data_AF-S4RD99-F1
#
_entry.id   AF-S4RD99-F1
#
_cell.length_a   1.000
_cell.length_b   1.000
_cell.length_c   1.000
_cell.angle_alpha   90.00
_cell.angle_beta   90.00
_cell.angle_gamma   90.00
#
_symmetry.space_group_name_H-M   'P 1'
#
loop_
_entity.id
_entity.type
_entity.pdbx_description
1 polymer ?
#
loop_
_entity_poly.entity_id
_entity_poly.type
_entity_poly.pdbx_seq_one_letter_code
_entity_poly.pdbx_strand_id
1 'polypeptide(L)'
;RLARCAVPGCFLAELSSPSCHYARNFKKCKAQLTASLYKFYNETIFKNKLPNNMELLWNNKMRKTAGYCVMGKGPGPACQPYARIELSVKVCDNPERLRDTLVHEMCHAATWLINGQRDGHGRLWQLYARTATLVHPELPTVSRCHTYNITFKYRYECTRCKNSIGRHSKSLDTERFVCALCQGRFVLLPPEGRDGTPVTSRALTPFTRFVKEQYGTTRSARPDSSHADIMRILGEQFSKTRLQ
;
A
#
# COMPACT_ATOMS: atom_id res chain seq x y z
N ARG A 1 2.24 -30.92 1.04
CA ARG A 1 0.82 -30.56 0.87
C ARG A 1 0.50 -29.55 1.97
N LEU A 2 0.20 -28.28 1.66
CA LEU A 2 -0.26 -27.33 2.67
C LEU A 2 -1.54 -27.91 3.28
N ALA A 3 -1.57 -28.11 4.60
CA ALA A 3 -2.77 -28.56 5.29
C ALA A 3 -3.88 -27.54 5.06
N ARG A 4 -5.08 -28.00 4.66
CA ARG A 4 -6.26 -27.12 4.58
C ARG A 4 -6.58 -26.62 5.99
N CYS A 5 -6.82 -25.33 6.16
CA CYS A 5 -7.26 -24.80 7.44
C CYS A 5 -8.59 -25.43 7.86
N ALA A 6 -8.68 -25.77 9.15
CA ALA A 6 -9.88 -26.37 9.74
C ALA A 6 -10.91 -25.30 10.16
N VAL A 7 -10.57 -24.01 10.09
CA VAL A 7 -11.47 -22.93 10.47
C VAL A 7 -12.59 -22.77 9.43
N PRO A 8 -13.87 -22.88 9.84
CA PRO A 8 -14.99 -22.69 8.93
C PRO A 8 -14.95 -21.31 8.26
N GLY A 9 -15.17 -21.28 6.95
CA GLY A 9 -15.16 -20.04 6.18
C GLY A 9 -13.77 -19.40 6.01
N CYS A 10 -12.68 -20.13 6.26
CA CYS A 10 -11.33 -19.62 5.98
C CYS A 10 -11.16 -19.32 4.48
N PHE A 11 -10.80 -18.08 4.16
CA PHE A 11 -10.56 -17.58 2.80
C PHE A 11 -9.11 -17.09 2.58
N LEU A 12 -8.22 -17.34 3.55
CA LEU A 12 -6.87 -16.76 3.58
C LEU A 12 -5.96 -17.28 2.46
N ALA A 13 -6.11 -18.55 2.08
CA ALA A 13 -5.37 -19.16 0.97
C ALA A 13 -5.72 -18.51 -0.38
N GLU A 14 -6.98 -18.11 -0.56
CA GLU A 14 -7.45 -17.49 -1.82
C GLU A 14 -6.83 -16.12 -2.06
N LEU A 15 -6.41 -15.41 -1.00
CA LEU A 15 -5.80 -14.09 -1.10
C LEU A 15 -4.42 -14.10 -1.76
N SER A 16 -3.74 -15.25 -1.76
CA SER A 16 -2.49 -15.45 -2.51
C SER A 16 -2.74 -15.81 -3.98
N SER A 17 -3.98 -16.11 -4.38
CA SER A 17 -4.29 -16.43 -5.78
C SER A 17 -4.44 -15.17 -6.64
N PRO A 18 -3.72 -15.04 -7.77
CA PRO A 18 -3.90 -13.94 -8.72
C PRO A 18 -5.31 -13.89 -9.34
N SER A 19 -6.05 -15.01 -9.32
CA SER A 19 -7.41 -15.08 -9.86
C SER A 19 -8.48 -14.59 -8.90
N CYS A 20 -8.17 -14.36 -7.62
CA CYS A 20 -9.18 -13.98 -6.64
C CYS A 20 -9.72 -12.56 -6.90
N HIS A 21 -10.98 -12.34 -6.53
CA HIS A 21 -11.65 -11.06 -6.72
C HIS A 21 -10.86 -9.90 -6.09
N TYR A 22 -10.29 -10.13 -4.90
CA TYR A 22 -9.49 -9.15 -4.18
C TYR A 22 -8.19 -8.80 -4.90
N ALA A 23 -7.52 -9.76 -5.55
CA ALA A 23 -6.27 -9.48 -6.28
C ALA A 23 -6.52 -8.56 -7.47
N ARG A 24 -7.62 -8.79 -8.20
CA ARG A 24 -7.98 -7.98 -9.39
C ARG A 24 -8.49 -6.58 -9.05
N ASN A 25 -9.19 -6.44 -7.91
CA ASN A 25 -9.89 -5.21 -7.55
C ASN A 25 -9.38 -4.55 -6.26
N PHE A 26 -8.19 -4.92 -5.77
CA PHE A 26 -7.71 -4.58 -4.43
C PHE A 26 -7.92 -3.11 -4.05
N LYS A 27 -7.58 -2.16 -4.93
CA LYS A 27 -7.75 -0.73 -4.64
C LYS A 27 -9.19 -0.33 -4.29
N LYS A 28 -10.19 -0.98 -4.91
CA LYS A 28 -11.62 -0.72 -4.67
C LYS A 28 -12.13 -1.48 -3.45
N CYS A 29 -11.66 -2.70 -3.22
CA CYS A 29 -12.18 -3.58 -2.16
C CYS A 29 -11.32 -3.64 -0.90
N LYS A 30 -10.16 -2.98 -0.85
CA LYS A 30 -9.20 -3.08 0.29
C LYS A 30 -9.84 -2.73 1.63
N ALA A 31 -10.71 -1.72 1.71
CA ALA A 31 -11.34 -1.32 2.96
C ALA A 31 -12.30 -2.41 3.47
N GLN A 32 -13.12 -2.96 2.58
CA GLN A 32 -14.00 -4.10 2.88
C GLN A 32 -13.19 -5.32 3.30
N LEU A 33 -12.12 -5.65 2.56
CA LEU A 33 -11.24 -6.78 2.90
C LEU A 33 -10.57 -6.59 4.26
N THR A 34 -10.09 -5.38 4.56
CA THR A 34 -9.51 -5.05 5.88
C THR A 34 -10.51 -5.32 7.00
N ALA A 35 -11.76 -4.89 6.85
CA ALA A 35 -12.80 -5.12 7.86
C ALA A 35 -13.15 -6.60 8.01
N SER A 36 -13.29 -7.33 6.90
CA SER A 36 -13.53 -8.78 6.90
C SER A 36 -12.40 -9.56 7.57
N LEU A 37 -11.15 -9.27 7.22
CA LEU A 37 -9.98 -9.89 7.83
C LEU A 37 -9.88 -9.57 9.32
N TYR A 38 -10.11 -8.32 9.71
CA TYR A 38 -10.07 -7.92 11.11
C TYR A 38 -11.09 -8.73 11.95
N LYS A 39 -12.34 -8.77 11.50
CA LYS A 39 -13.39 -9.54 12.17
C LYS A 39 -13.00 -11.02 12.26
N PHE A 40 -12.56 -11.60 11.14
CA PHE A 40 -12.18 -13.00 11.05
C PHE A 40 -11.03 -13.34 12.01
N TYR A 41 -9.97 -12.54 12.04
CA TYR A 41 -8.83 -12.73 12.96
C TYR A 41 -9.22 -12.50 14.41
N ASN A 42 -10.04 -11.49 14.71
CA ASN A 42 -10.47 -11.23 16.08
C ASN A 42 -11.23 -12.45 16.63
N GLU A 43 -12.14 -13.00 15.85
CA GLU A 43 -12.92 -14.18 16.21
C GLU A 43 -12.04 -15.42 16.39
N THR A 44 -11.20 -15.71 15.41
CA THR A 44 -10.50 -17.02 15.30
C THR A 44 -9.19 -17.08 16.08
N ILE A 45 -8.42 -15.98 16.13
CA ILE A 45 -7.11 -15.92 16.78
C ILE A 45 -7.23 -15.32 18.18
N PHE A 46 -7.96 -14.21 18.30
CA PHE A 46 -8.03 -13.42 19.53
C PHE A 46 -9.28 -13.67 20.38
N LYS A 47 -10.15 -14.61 19.95
CA LYS A 47 -11.36 -15.02 20.67
C LYS A 47 -12.28 -13.85 21.04
N ASN A 48 -12.44 -12.90 20.11
CA ASN A 48 -13.20 -11.66 20.26
C ASN A 48 -12.76 -10.78 21.44
N LYS A 49 -11.50 -10.88 21.88
CA LYS A 49 -10.96 -10.04 22.96
C LYS A 49 -10.46 -8.68 22.50
N LEU A 50 -10.27 -8.47 21.19
CA LEU A 50 -10.02 -7.12 20.66
C LEU A 50 -11.35 -6.40 20.42
N PRO A 51 -11.39 -5.05 20.48
CA PRO A 51 -12.61 -4.28 20.25
C PRO A 51 -13.19 -4.54 18.85
N ASN A 52 -14.49 -4.77 18.74
CA ASN A 52 -15.14 -5.03 17.44
C ASN A 52 -15.05 -3.84 16.46
N ASN A 53 -14.87 -2.63 16.99
CA ASN A 53 -14.81 -1.37 16.28
C ASN A 53 -13.43 -0.69 16.40
N MET A 54 -12.34 -1.46 16.55
CA MET A 54 -11.00 -0.88 16.57
C MET A 54 -10.71 -0.12 15.27
N GLU A 55 -10.09 1.05 15.38
CA GLU A 55 -9.88 1.93 14.24
C GLU A 55 -8.80 1.37 13.30
N LEU A 56 -9.15 1.21 12.02
CA LEU A 56 -8.29 0.72 10.94
C LEU A 56 -8.17 1.80 9.86
N LEU A 57 -7.02 2.46 9.77
CA LEU A 57 -6.81 3.59 8.86
C LEU A 57 -5.88 3.22 7.70
N TRP A 58 -6.13 3.81 6.54
CA TRP A 58 -5.23 3.74 5.38
C TRP A 58 -4.41 5.02 5.25
N ASN A 59 -3.10 4.93 5.40
CA ASN A 59 -2.19 6.06 5.42
C ASN A 59 -1.38 6.17 4.10
N ASN A 60 -1.55 7.31 3.41
CA ASN A 60 -0.87 7.63 2.15
C ASN A 60 0.57 8.17 2.33
N LYS A 61 0.96 8.55 3.56
CA LYS A 61 2.26 9.12 3.89
C LYS A 61 3.33 8.05 4.16
N MET A 62 2.94 6.84 4.57
CA MET A 62 3.85 5.71 4.81
C MET A 62 4.54 5.25 3.52
N ARG A 63 5.86 5.00 3.58
CA ARG A 63 6.68 4.64 2.41
C ARG A 63 7.62 3.45 2.60
N LYS A 64 7.89 3.06 3.86
CA LYS A 64 8.87 2.01 4.20
C LYS A 64 8.27 0.82 4.94
N THR A 65 7.19 1.04 5.68
CA THR A 65 6.47 -0.02 6.39
C THR A 65 5.09 -0.24 5.77
N ALA A 66 4.60 -1.48 5.86
CA ALA A 66 3.28 -1.91 5.42
C ALA A 66 2.19 -1.52 6.43
N GLY A 67 2.52 -1.48 7.72
CA GLY A 67 1.60 -1.16 8.80
C GLY A 67 2.31 -0.67 10.06
N TYR A 68 1.55 -0.14 11.01
CA TYR A 68 1.94 -0.05 12.41
C TYR A 68 0.72 0.01 13.32
N CYS A 69 0.87 -0.50 14.53
CA CYS A 69 -0.08 -0.34 15.63
C CYS A 69 0.27 0.88 16.49
N VAL A 70 -0.68 1.79 16.67
CA VAL A 70 -0.59 2.88 17.64
C VAL A 70 -1.32 2.47 18.90
N MET A 71 -0.63 2.54 20.02
CA MET A 71 -1.15 2.14 21.32
C MET A 71 -1.02 3.28 22.31
N GLY A 72 -2.08 3.52 23.08
CA GLY A 72 -2.16 4.65 23.99
C GLY A 72 -3.05 4.37 25.19
N LYS A 73 -3.13 5.36 26.08
CA LYS A 73 -4.15 5.44 27.13
C LYS A 73 -5.00 6.66 26.81
N GLY A 74 -6.31 6.52 26.88
CA GLY A 74 -7.26 7.60 26.64
C GLY A 74 -7.15 8.69 27.71
N PRO A 75 -7.68 9.89 27.44
CA PRO A 75 -7.76 10.95 28.43
C PRO A 75 -8.72 10.56 29.56
N GLY A 76 -8.48 11.09 30.76
CA GLY A 76 -9.36 10.95 31.91
C GLY A 76 -8.87 9.96 32.99
N PRO A 77 -9.57 9.92 34.15
CA PRO A 77 -9.09 9.21 35.35
C PRO A 77 -8.92 7.70 35.15
N ALA A 78 -9.78 7.10 34.30
CA ALA A 78 -9.75 5.67 34.00
C ALA A 78 -8.64 5.27 33.02
N CYS A 79 -8.01 6.22 32.32
CA CYS A 79 -6.86 6.00 31.42
C CYS A 79 -7.00 4.75 30.52
N GLN A 80 -8.20 4.55 29.95
CA GLN A 80 -8.52 3.29 29.25
C GLN A 80 -7.54 3.01 28.10
N PRO A 81 -6.98 1.80 28.00
CA PRO A 81 -6.06 1.48 26.92
C PRO A 81 -6.81 1.50 25.58
N TYR A 82 -6.20 2.12 24.57
CA TYR A 82 -6.68 2.06 23.20
C TYR A 82 -5.58 1.59 22.26
N ALA A 83 -6.00 1.02 21.13
CA ALA A 83 -5.13 0.76 19.99
C ALA A 83 -5.85 1.13 18.68
N ARG A 84 -5.07 1.50 17.67
CA ARG A 84 -5.52 1.70 16.29
C ARG A 84 -4.44 1.18 15.34
N ILE A 85 -4.83 0.67 14.19
CA ILE A 85 -3.89 0.14 13.19
C ILE A 85 -3.90 1.07 11.97
N GLU A 86 -2.70 1.45 11.52
CA GLU A 86 -2.51 2.17 10.27
C GLU A 86 -1.86 1.27 9.21
N LEU A 87 -2.42 1.26 8.00
CA LEU A 87 -1.96 0.45 6.87
C LEU A 87 -1.50 1.36 5.73
N SER A 88 -0.34 1.07 5.17
CA SER A 88 0.29 1.85 4.11
C SER A 88 -0.38 1.59 2.76
N VAL A 89 -0.92 2.63 2.14
CA VAL A 89 -1.46 2.53 0.77
C VAL A 89 -0.39 2.18 -0.27
N LYS A 90 0.88 2.50 0.02
CA LYS A 90 2.00 2.34 -0.92
C LYS A 90 2.74 1.02 -0.78
N VAL A 91 2.68 0.39 0.39
CA VAL A 91 3.43 -0.84 0.69
C VAL A 91 2.48 -2.03 0.85
N CYS A 92 1.34 -1.83 1.53
CA CYS A 92 0.26 -2.82 1.65
C CYS A 92 -0.66 -2.70 0.42
N ASP A 93 -0.14 -3.12 -0.74
CA ASP A 93 -0.68 -2.82 -2.08
C ASP A 93 -1.40 -3.99 -2.75
N ASN A 94 -1.52 -5.13 -2.06
CA ASN A 94 -2.22 -6.32 -2.54
C ASN A 94 -2.84 -7.13 -1.38
N PRO A 95 -3.76 -8.08 -1.66
CA PRO A 95 -4.49 -8.82 -0.63
C PRO A 95 -3.60 -9.66 0.30
N GLU A 96 -2.56 -10.29 -0.24
CA GLU A 96 -1.61 -11.09 0.52
C GLU A 96 -0.85 -10.24 1.54
N ARG A 97 -0.32 -9.09 1.13
CA ARG A 97 0.33 -8.16 2.07
C ARG A 97 -0.63 -7.66 3.13
N LEU A 98 -1.88 -7.39 2.77
CA LEU A 98 -2.90 -6.99 3.74
C LEU A 98 -3.19 -8.10 4.75
N ARG A 99 -3.36 -9.33 4.27
CA ARG A 99 -3.57 -10.53 5.11
C ARG A 99 -2.50 -10.63 6.20
N ASP A 100 -1.24 -10.55 5.78
CA ASP A 100 -0.08 -10.79 6.62
C ASP A 100 0.25 -9.59 7.54
N THR A 101 0.16 -8.37 7.01
CA THR A 101 0.41 -7.16 7.79
C THR A 101 -0.67 -6.93 8.83
N LEU A 102 -1.95 -7.16 8.50
CA LEU A 102 -3.01 -6.91 9.47
C LEU A 102 -2.91 -7.83 10.69
N VAL A 103 -2.66 -9.13 10.51
CA VAL A 103 -2.50 -10.05 11.63
C VAL A 103 -1.27 -9.70 12.49
N HIS A 104 -0.18 -9.22 11.87
CA HIS A 104 1.00 -8.73 12.58
C HIS A 104 0.65 -7.55 13.50
N GLU A 105 -0.02 -6.54 12.97
CA GLU A 105 -0.40 -5.36 13.75
C GLU A 105 -1.46 -5.66 14.81
N MET A 106 -2.36 -6.62 14.55
CA MET A 106 -3.30 -7.12 15.56
C MET A 106 -2.61 -7.87 16.71
N CYS A 107 -1.49 -8.55 16.45
CA CYS A 107 -0.68 -9.15 17.52
C CYS A 107 -0.13 -8.07 18.47
N HIS A 108 0.34 -6.93 17.95
CA HIS A 108 0.72 -5.77 18.78
C HIS A 108 -0.46 -5.20 19.56
N ALA A 109 -1.61 -5.04 18.91
CA ALA A 109 -2.82 -4.57 19.59
C ALA A 109 -3.23 -5.50 20.74
N ALA A 110 -3.10 -6.82 20.55
CA ALA A 110 -3.44 -7.83 21.54
C ALA A 110 -2.52 -7.81 22.77
N THR A 111 -1.21 -7.64 22.59
CA THR A 111 -0.29 -7.54 23.75
C THR A 111 -0.67 -6.35 24.63
N TRP A 112 -1.11 -5.24 24.03
CA TRP A 112 -1.52 -4.07 24.79
C TRP A 112 -2.93 -4.18 25.38
N LEU A 113 -3.94 -4.47 24.56
CA LEU A 113 -5.34 -4.42 24.98
C LEU A 113 -5.75 -5.62 25.84
N ILE A 114 -5.17 -6.80 25.61
CA ILE A 114 -5.53 -8.02 26.35
C ILE A 114 -4.61 -8.20 27.56
N ASN A 115 -3.32 -7.89 27.43
CA ASN A 115 -2.33 -8.17 28.48
C ASN A 115 -1.78 -6.93 29.18
N GLY A 116 -2.12 -5.71 28.73
CA GLY A 116 -1.60 -4.48 29.31
C GLY A 116 -0.09 -4.27 29.10
N GLN A 117 0.54 -5.00 28.16
CA GLN A 117 1.98 -4.93 27.93
C GLN A 117 2.32 -4.21 26.61
N ARG A 118 3.22 -3.24 26.70
CA ARG A 118 3.86 -2.59 25.56
C ARG A 118 5.25 -3.17 25.39
N ASP A 119 5.34 -4.16 24.51
CA ASP A 119 6.60 -4.69 24.04
C ASP A 119 6.52 -4.80 22.52
N GLY A 120 7.66 -4.76 21.84
CA GLY A 120 7.70 -4.89 20.38
C GLY A 120 7.36 -6.32 19.96
N HIS A 121 8.38 -7.16 19.77
CA HIS A 121 8.20 -8.56 19.37
C HIS A 121 8.56 -9.53 20.51
N GLY A 122 8.15 -9.16 21.73
CA GLY A 122 8.37 -9.90 22.96
C GLY A 122 7.64 -11.23 23.06
N ARG A 123 7.68 -11.86 24.24
CA ARG A 123 7.14 -13.22 24.47
C ARG A 123 5.64 -13.31 24.15
N LEU A 124 4.84 -12.32 24.58
CA LEU A 124 3.41 -12.27 24.31
C LEU A 124 3.10 -12.07 22.82
N TRP A 125 3.86 -11.20 22.15
CA TRP A 125 3.70 -10.99 20.71
C TRP A 125 3.98 -12.28 19.95
N GLN A 126 5.07 -12.98 20.30
CA GLN A 126 5.41 -14.28 19.71
C GLN A 126 4.38 -15.36 20.00
N LEU A 127 3.74 -15.32 21.18
CA LEU A 127 2.64 -16.21 21.50
C LEU A 127 1.47 -15.98 20.53
N TYR A 128 1.02 -14.74 20.34
CA TYR A 128 -0.07 -14.45 19.39
C TYR A 128 0.31 -14.77 17.95
N ALA A 129 1.54 -14.46 17.51
CA ALA A 129 2.05 -14.81 16.19
C ALA A 129 2.06 -16.33 15.93
N ARG A 130 2.49 -17.13 16.93
CA ARG A 130 2.44 -18.59 16.85
C ARG A 130 1.00 -19.10 16.84
N THR A 131 0.13 -18.56 17.69
CA THR A 131 -1.30 -18.91 17.70
C THR A 131 -1.93 -18.63 16.34
N ALA A 132 -1.64 -17.48 15.72
CA ALA A 132 -2.13 -17.16 14.39
C ALA A 132 -1.74 -18.22 13.35
N THR A 133 -0.47 -18.65 13.35
CA THR A 133 0.03 -19.67 12.41
C THR A 133 -0.52 -21.06 12.70
N LEU A 134 -0.79 -21.38 13.97
CA LEU A 134 -1.42 -22.66 14.37
C LEU A 134 -2.90 -22.72 13.98
N VAL A 135 -3.64 -21.64 14.20
CA VAL A 135 -5.07 -21.54 13.87
C VAL A 135 -5.25 -21.46 12.36
N HIS A 136 -4.38 -20.73 11.66
CA HIS A 136 -4.41 -20.55 10.21
C HIS A 136 -3.07 -20.96 9.59
N PRO A 137 -2.89 -22.25 9.25
CA PRO A 137 -1.65 -22.75 8.65
C PRO A 137 -1.33 -22.18 7.27
N GLU A 138 -2.27 -21.45 6.64
CA GLU A 138 -2.04 -20.79 5.35
C GLU A 138 -1.35 -19.43 5.50
N LEU A 139 -1.32 -18.89 6.72
CA LEU A 139 -0.51 -17.70 6.99
C LEU A 139 0.97 -18.08 6.91
N PRO A 140 1.80 -17.26 6.25
CA PRO A 140 3.24 -17.39 6.45
C PRO A 140 3.55 -17.14 7.92
N THR A 141 4.66 -17.68 8.40
CA THR A 141 5.16 -17.42 9.76
C THR A 141 5.14 -15.92 10.03
N VAL A 142 4.29 -15.50 10.98
CA VAL A 142 4.18 -14.10 11.37
C VAL A 142 5.48 -13.71 12.08
N SER A 143 6.38 -13.08 11.32
CA SER A 143 7.73 -12.73 11.77
C SER A 143 7.83 -11.23 12.07
N ARG A 144 8.96 -10.81 12.65
CA ARG A 144 9.19 -9.42 13.08
C ARG A 144 9.18 -8.42 11.93
N CYS A 145 9.66 -8.86 10.75
CA CYS A 145 9.76 -8.02 9.57
C CYS A 145 9.16 -8.75 8.37
N HIS A 146 8.36 -8.04 7.58
CA HIS A 146 7.97 -8.54 6.29
C HIS A 146 9.12 -8.39 5.29
N THR A 147 9.46 -9.46 4.57
CA THR A 147 10.46 -9.48 3.50
C THR A 147 9.88 -9.06 2.15
N TYR A 148 9.00 -8.05 2.13
CA TYR A 148 8.38 -7.60 0.88
C TYR A 148 9.33 -6.72 0.06
N ASN A 149 9.44 -7.02 -1.24
CA ASN A 149 10.00 -6.07 -2.20
C ASN A 149 9.03 -4.90 -2.39
N ILE A 150 9.41 -3.71 -1.90
CA ILE A 150 8.61 -2.50 -2.11
C ILE A 150 8.68 -2.11 -3.59
N THR A 151 7.53 -2.15 -4.27
CA THR A 151 7.44 -1.76 -5.67
C THR A 151 7.44 -0.24 -5.79
N PHE A 152 8.46 0.31 -6.44
CA PHE A 152 8.59 1.74 -6.68
C PHE A 152 8.19 2.09 -8.11
N LYS A 153 7.23 3.02 -8.27
CA LYS A 153 6.77 3.47 -9.59
C LYS A 153 7.87 4.19 -10.39
N TYR A 154 8.80 4.85 -9.71
CA TYR A 154 9.88 5.60 -10.32
C TYR A 154 11.20 5.11 -9.77
N ARG A 155 12.10 4.66 -10.65
CA ARG A 155 13.46 4.28 -10.30
C ARG A 155 14.43 5.29 -10.91
N TYR A 156 15.41 5.72 -10.12
CA TYR A 156 16.49 6.56 -10.57
C TYR A 156 17.77 5.76 -10.55
N GLU A 157 18.61 5.91 -11.56
CA GLU A 157 19.91 5.24 -11.66
C GLU A 157 21.03 6.28 -11.74
N CYS A 158 22.11 6.04 -11.00
CA CYS A 158 23.30 6.86 -11.11
C CYS A 158 24.01 6.56 -12.43
N THR A 159 24.31 7.60 -13.20
CA THR A 159 24.96 7.46 -14.51
C THR A 159 26.39 6.92 -14.44
N ARG A 160 27.05 7.05 -13.28
CA ARG A 160 28.44 6.62 -13.06
C ARG A 160 28.55 5.23 -12.44
N CYS A 161 28.01 5.03 -11.23
CA CYS A 161 28.19 3.77 -10.48
C CYS A 161 27.00 2.81 -10.55
N LYS A 162 25.95 3.14 -11.31
CA LYS A 162 24.74 2.30 -11.48
C LYS A 162 23.92 2.02 -10.22
N ASN A 163 24.26 2.65 -9.09
CA ASN A 163 23.43 2.60 -7.89
C ASN A 163 22.01 3.13 -8.20
N SER A 164 20.98 2.43 -7.71
CA SER A 164 19.58 2.76 -8.01
C SER A 164 18.77 3.12 -6.77
N ILE A 165 17.86 4.08 -6.93
CA ILE A 165 16.96 4.55 -5.86
C ILE A 165 15.52 4.49 -6.36
N GLY A 166 14.66 3.79 -5.60
CA GLY A 166 13.22 3.74 -5.86
C GLY A 166 12.44 4.84 -5.14
N ARG A 167 11.42 5.40 -5.80
CA ARG A 167 10.47 6.38 -5.26
C ARG A 167 9.03 6.09 -5.71
N HIS A 168 8.05 6.43 -4.87
CA HIS A 168 6.62 6.31 -5.21
C HIS A 168 6.07 7.52 -6.01
N SER A 169 6.85 8.60 -6.14
CA SER A 169 6.55 9.80 -6.94
C SER A 169 7.81 10.29 -7.68
N LYS A 170 7.65 11.14 -8.70
CA LYS A 170 8.77 11.82 -9.39
C LYS A 170 9.34 12.94 -8.50
N SER A 171 9.85 12.58 -7.32
CA SER A 171 10.21 13.54 -6.27
C SER A 171 11.70 13.75 -6.08
N LEU A 172 12.55 13.12 -6.88
CA LEU A 172 13.99 13.35 -6.79
C LEU A 172 14.35 14.46 -7.76
N ASP A 173 14.80 15.59 -7.22
CA ASP A 173 15.41 16.66 -7.99
C ASP A 173 16.82 16.21 -8.41
N THR A 174 16.97 15.79 -9.65
CA THR A 174 18.23 15.26 -10.19
C THR A 174 19.26 16.34 -10.47
N GLU A 175 18.89 17.62 -10.39
CA GLU A 175 19.82 18.75 -10.51
C GLU A 175 20.50 19.02 -9.17
N ARG A 176 19.75 18.91 -8.08
CA ARG A 176 20.25 19.16 -6.71
C ARG A 176 20.88 17.95 -6.05
N PHE A 177 20.35 16.74 -6.29
CA PHE A 177 20.79 15.54 -5.58
C PHE A 177 21.72 14.67 -6.43
N VAL A 178 22.85 14.28 -5.84
CA VAL A 178 23.86 13.39 -6.44
C VAL A 178 23.93 12.05 -5.71
N CYS A 179 24.56 11.07 -6.34
CA CYS A 179 24.76 9.74 -5.75
C CYS A 179 25.68 9.81 -4.54
N ALA A 180 25.21 9.33 -3.39
CA ALA A 180 25.98 9.31 -2.15
C ALA A 180 27.26 8.45 -2.24
N LEU A 181 27.33 7.49 -3.18
CA LEU A 181 28.48 6.58 -3.32
C LEU A 181 29.61 7.13 -4.21
N CYS A 182 29.27 7.91 -5.24
CA CYS A 182 30.27 8.32 -6.25
C CYS A 182 30.10 9.76 -6.74
N GLN A 183 29.17 10.51 -6.14
CA GLN A 183 28.79 11.89 -6.49
C GLN A 183 28.29 12.08 -7.94
N GLY A 184 28.05 11.00 -8.68
CA GLY A 184 27.48 11.06 -10.03
C GLY A 184 26.01 11.49 -10.04
N ARG A 185 25.53 12.02 -11.16
CA ARG A 185 24.14 12.45 -11.35
C ARG A 185 23.19 11.24 -11.44
N PHE A 186 21.93 11.46 -11.05
CA PHE A 186 20.86 10.49 -11.25
C PHE A 186 20.06 10.79 -12.51
N VAL A 187 19.59 9.75 -13.18
CA VAL A 187 18.61 9.82 -14.27
C VAL A 187 17.38 8.98 -13.92
N LEU A 188 16.20 9.46 -14.28
CA LEU A 188 14.96 8.71 -14.12
C LEU A 188 14.91 7.60 -15.17
N LEU A 189 14.79 6.35 -14.72
CA LEU A 189 14.60 5.21 -15.62
C LEU A 189 13.18 5.21 -16.21
N PRO A 190 13.00 4.71 -17.44
CA PRO A 190 11.67 4.47 -18.02
C PRO A 190 10.83 3.58 -17.11
N PRO A 191 9.49 3.77 -17.07
CA PRO A 191 8.62 2.86 -16.34
C PRO A 191 8.73 1.44 -16.89
N GLU A 192 8.80 0.45 -15.99
CA GLU A 192 8.80 -0.98 -16.34
C GLU A 192 7.36 -1.49 -16.50
N GLY A 193 7.15 -2.40 -17.46
CA GLY A 193 5.89 -3.10 -17.68
C GLY A 193 5.66 -4.17 -16.61
N ARG A 194 4.50 -4.83 -16.64
CA ARG A 194 4.20 -5.91 -15.67
C ARG A 194 5.16 -7.10 -15.78
N ASP A 195 5.82 -7.24 -16.94
CA ASP A 195 6.72 -8.36 -17.27
C ASP A 195 8.21 -7.96 -17.23
N GLY A 196 8.55 -6.83 -16.58
CA GLY A 196 9.94 -6.35 -16.45
C GLY A 196 10.52 -5.74 -17.72
N THR A 197 9.81 -5.79 -18.85
CA THR A 197 10.21 -5.09 -20.07
C THR A 197 10.06 -3.58 -19.88
N PRO A 198 11.03 -2.75 -20.32
CA PRO A 198 10.85 -1.31 -20.36
C PRO A 198 9.55 -1.01 -21.11
N VAL A 199 8.65 -0.21 -20.53
CA VAL A 199 7.56 0.38 -21.31
C VAL A 199 8.23 1.39 -22.22
N THR A 200 8.72 0.91 -23.36
CA THR A 200 8.98 1.75 -24.53
C THR A 200 7.75 2.61 -24.67
N SER A 201 7.93 3.93 -24.62
CA SER A 201 6.86 4.92 -24.62
C SER A 201 5.71 4.45 -25.50
N ARG A 202 4.61 3.94 -24.89
CA ARG A 202 3.39 3.68 -25.64
C ARG A 202 3.11 4.99 -26.37
N ALA A 203 3.04 4.93 -27.70
CA ALA A 203 2.75 6.08 -28.52
C ALA A 203 1.57 6.81 -27.87
N LEU A 204 1.78 8.09 -27.52
CA LEU A 204 0.75 8.88 -26.83
C LEU A 204 -0.54 8.73 -27.64
N THR A 205 -1.65 8.42 -26.95
CA THR A 205 -2.93 8.35 -27.63
C THR A 205 -3.15 9.69 -28.36
N PRO A 206 -3.85 9.71 -29.50
CA PRO A 206 -4.10 10.95 -30.24
C PRO A 206 -4.62 12.08 -29.36
N PHE A 207 -5.51 11.77 -28.40
CA PHE A 207 -6.00 12.74 -27.43
C PHE A 207 -4.91 13.23 -26.45
N THR A 208 -4.09 12.33 -25.91
CA THR A 208 -2.99 12.72 -25.01
C THR A 208 -1.96 13.60 -25.71
N ARG A 209 -1.67 13.33 -26.99
CA ARG A 209 -0.80 14.16 -27.82
C ARG A 209 -1.42 15.55 -28.02
N PHE A 210 -2.69 15.60 -28.45
CA PHE A 210 -3.44 16.84 -28.64
C PHE A 210 -3.48 17.71 -27.38
N VAL A 211 -3.82 17.12 -26.23
CA VAL A 211 -3.83 17.83 -24.94
C VAL A 211 -2.43 18.39 -24.65
N LYS A 212 -1.36 17.62 -24.84
CA LYS A 212 0.01 18.08 -24.57
C LYS A 212 0.38 19.29 -25.44
N GLU A 213 -0.03 19.30 -26.70
CA GLU A 213 0.25 20.38 -27.66
C GLU A 213 -0.59 21.64 -27.38
N GLN A 214 -1.86 21.47 -27.02
CA GLN A 214 -2.82 22.58 -26.92
C GLN A 214 -3.02 23.15 -25.50
N TYR A 215 -2.56 22.44 -24.46
CA TYR A 215 -2.80 22.84 -23.07
C TYR A 215 -2.18 24.20 -22.72
N GLY A 216 -0.91 24.44 -23.12
CA GLY A 216 -0.23 25.70 -22.83
C GLY A 216 -0.97 26.90 -23.43
N THR A 217 -1.31 26.81 -24.71
CA THR A 217 -2.07 27.84 -25.43
C THR A 217 -3.44 28.06 -24.80
N THR A 218 -4.17 27.00 -24.46
CA THR A 218 -5.51 27.09 -23.86
C THR A 218 -5.46 27.68 -22.46
N ARG A 219 -4.43 27.36 -21.66
CA ARG A 219 -4.21 27.93 -20.33
C ARG A 219 -3.85 29.42 -20.41
N SER A 220 -2.99 29.80 -21.34
CA SER A 220 -2.59 31.20 -21.52
C SER A 220 -3.74 32.07 -22.04
N ALA A 221 -4.60 31.54 -22.92
CA ALA A 221 -5.79 32.25 -23.37
C ALA A 221 -6.89 32.35 -22.30
N ARG A 222 -6.84 31.50 -21.27
CA ARG A 222 -7.84 31.44 -20.18
C ARG A 222 -7.16 31.24 -18.82
N PRO A 223 -6.45 32.26 -18.31
CA PRO A 223 -5.66 32.16 -17.08
C PRO A 223 -6.51 31.82 -15.84
N ASP A 224 -7.76 32.30 -15.81
CA ASP A 224 -8.71 32.12 -14.71
C ASP A 224 -9.47 30.78 -14.72
N SER A 225 -9.35 29.99 -15.80
CA SER A 225 -10.04 28.70 -15.88
C SER A 225 -9.39 27.66 -14.98
N SER A 226 -10.20 26.78 -14.37
CA SER A 226 -9.65 25.65 -13.60
C SER A 226 -9.00 24.63 -14.54
N HIS A 227 -8.16 23.75 -13.98
CA HIS A 227 -7.62 22.62 -14.76
C HIS A 227 -8.74 21.75 -15.36
N ALA A 228 -9.83 21.54 -14.62
CA ALA A 228 -10.97 20.76 -15.08
C ALA A 228 -11.65 21.41 -16.30
N ASP A 229 -11.82 22.74 -16.28
CA ASP A 229 -12.43 23.48 -17.38
C ASP A 229 -11.57 23.42 -18.65
N ILE A 230 -10.25 23.54 -18.50
CA ILE A 230 -9.31 23.43 -19.62
C ILE A 230 -9.36 22.03 -20.23
N MET A 231 -9.41 20.98 -19.40
CA MET A 231 -9.53 19.61 -19.89
C MET A 231 -10.85 19.36 -20.62
N ARG A 232 -11.95 19.98 -20.17
CA ARG A 232 -13.26 19.91 -20.84
C ARG A 232 -13.21 20.59 -22.21
N ILE A 233 -12.66 21.81 -22.28
CA ILE A 233 -12.49 22.56 -23.53
C ILE A 233 -11.65 21.78 -24.54
N LEU A 234 -10.51 21.23 -24.10
CA LEU A 234 -9.63 20.42 -24.96
C LEU A 234 -10.33 19.14 -25.43
N GLY A 235 -11.20 18.54 -24.60
CA GLY A 235 -12.04 17.41 -24.98
C GLY A 235 -13.04 17.75 -26.09
N GLU A 236 -13.74 18.88 -25.95
CA GLU A 236 -14.67 19.39 -26.96
C GLU A 236 -13.95 19.73 -28.28
N GLN A 237 -12.79 20.37 -28.21
CA GLN A 237 -11.96 20.70 -29.38
C GLN A 237 -11.48 19.44 -30.10
N PHE A 238 -10.94 18.46 -29.36
CA PHE A 238 -10.47 17.20 -29.95
C PHE A 238 -11.60 16.38 -30.59
N SER A 239 -12.80 16.41 -30.00
CA SER A 239 -13.97 15.76 -30.58
C SER A 239 -14.34 16.35 -31.94
N LYS A 240 -14.28 17.68 -32.08
CA LYS A 240 -14.53 18.38 -33.36
C LYS A 240 -13.48 18.04 -34.42
N THR A 241 -12.21 17.87 -34.03
CA THR A 241 -11.13 17.44 -34.94
C THR A 241 -11.29 16.00 -35.46
N ARG A 242 -12.11 15.16 -34.80
CA ARG A 242 -12.42 13.79 -35.26
C ARG A 242 -13.60 13.70 -36.23
N LEU A 243 -14.36 14.77 -36.43
CA LEU A 243 -15.57 14.83 -37.27
C LEU A 243 -15.32 15.54 -38.62
N GLN A 244 -14.07 15.87 -38.92
CA GLN A 244 -13.57 16.37 -40.20
C GLN A 244 -12.70 15.30 -40.84
#